data_AF-A0A8S2VCD6-F1
#
_entry.id   AF-A0A8S2VCD6-F1
#
_cell.length_a   1.000
_cell.length_b   1.000
_cell.length_c   1.000
_cell.angle_alpha   90.00
_cell.angle_beta   90.00
_cell.angle_gamma   90.00
#
_symmetry.space_group_name_H-M   'P 1'
#
loop_
_entity.id
_entity.type
_entity.pdbx_description
1 polymer ?
#
loop_
_entity_poly.entity_id
_entity_poly.type
_entity_poly.pdbx_seq_one_letter_code
_entity_poly.pdbx_strand_id
1 'polypeptide(L)'
;MLPQEETLDILMTFLHAHGYRKVKGISIDTIKRLASIILQDNVLAYGKKIYKQTTGGAMGSSLTLTLANIFMSNWQKKLVEEQTKT
;
A
#
# COMPACT_ATOMS: atom_id res chain seq x y z
N MET A 1 -12.07 2.09 -1.55
CA MET A 1 -10.91 1.91 -2.47
C MET A 1 -9.63 2.20 -1.71
N LEU A 2 -8.52 1.57 -2.07
CA LEU A 2 -7.22 1.72 -1.39
C LEU A 2 -6.69 3.17 -1.53
N PRO A 3 -6.63 3.98 -0.46
CA PRO A 3 -6.12 5.35 -0.52
C PRO A 3 -4.59 5.33 -0.66
N GLN A 4 -4.06 5.89 -1.74
CA GLN A 4 -2.67 5.66 -2.15
C GLN A 4 -1.65 6.17 -1.11
N GLU A 5 -1.76 7.43 -0.67
CA GLU A 5 -0.85 8.04 0.32
C GLU A 5 -0.91 7.30 1.67
N GLU A 6 -2.12 7.13 2.21
CA GLU A 6 -2.33 6.43 3.50
C GLU A 6 -1.78 5.00 3.45
N THR A 7 -1.92 4.31 2.31
CA THR A 7 -1.38 2.97 2.13
C THR A 7 0.14 2.94 2.21
N LEU A 8 0.83 3.93 1.64
CA LEU A 8 2.28 4.04 1.71
C LEU A 8 2.76 4.32 3.14
N ASP A 9 2.01 5.10 3.90
CA ASP A 9 2.32 5.37 5.31
C ASP A 9 2.05 4.15 6.20
N ILE A 10 0.96 3.41 5.95
CA ILE A 10 0.67 2.16 6.64
C ILE A 10 1.72 1.09 6.29
N LEU A 11 2.20 1.04 5.04
CA LEU A 11 3.32 0.16 4.66
C LEU A 11 4.57 0.46 5.50
N MET A 12 4.94 1.73 5.65
CA MET A 12 6.09 2.11 6.48
C MET A 12 5.88 1.71 7.94
N THR A 13 4.70 2.00 8.49
CA THR A 13 4.33 1.63 9.86
C THR A 13 4.42 0.11 10.05
N PHE A 14 3.93 -0.66 9.07
CA PHE A 14 3.97 -2.12 9.08
C PHE A 14 5.42 -2.64 9.09
N LEU A 15 6.29 -2.12 8.22
CA LEU A 15 7.69 -2.52 8.15
C LEU A 15 8.44 -2.19 9.45
N HIS A 16 8.21 -0.98 9.99
CA HIS A 16 8.78 -0.57 11.27
C HIS A 16 8.31 -1.46 12.43
N ALA A 17 7.01 -1.76 12.50
CA ALA A 17 6.44 -2.62 13.55
C ALA A 17 7.01 -4.04 13.54
N HIS A 18 7.48 -4.53 12.38
CA HIS A 18 8.16 -5.83 12.26
C HIS A 18 9.68 -5.73 12.39
N GLY A 19 10.21 -4.58 12.83
CA GLY A 19 11.64 -4.38 13.08
C GLY A 19 12.50 -4.19 11.82
N TYR A 20 11.89 -3.99 10.64
CA TYR A 20 12.64 -3.78 9.41
C TYR A 20 13.14 -2.34 9.31
N ARG A 21 14.46 -2.20 9.15
CA ARG A 21 15.11 -0.98 8.63
C ARG A 21 15.57 -1.15 7.19
N LYS A 22 15.85 -2.39 6.80
CA LYS A 22 16.19 -2.83 5.45
C LYS A 22 15.58 -4.20 5.18
N VAL A 23 15.23 -4.48 3.93
CA VAL A 23 14.80 -5.81 3.46
C VAL A 23 15.78 -6.23 2.37
N LYS A 24 16.53 -7.31 2.61
CA LYS A 24 17.57 -7.81 1.67
C LYS A 24 18.53 -6.71 1.19
N GLY A 25 18.94 -5.82 2.10
CA GLY A 25 19.85 -4.70 1.82
C GLY A 25 19.17 -3.42 1.30
N ILE A 26 17.89 -3.47 0.90
CA ILE A 26 17.13 -2.31 0.42
C ILE A 26 16.54 -1.55 1.61
N SER A 27 16.73 -0.23 1.72
CA SER A 27 16.11 0.55 2.80
C SER A 27 14.60 0.62 2.65
N ILE A 28 13.90 0.73 3.78
CA ILE A 28 12.44 0.89 3.78
C ILE A 28 12.00 2.17 3.05
N ASP A 29 12.80 3.24 3.05
CA ASP A 29 12.52 4.45 2.25
C ASP A 29 12.57 4.17 0.74
N THR A 30 13.55 3.36 0.31
CA THR A 30 13.60 2.90 -1.08
C THR A 30 12.39 2.02 -1.41
N ILE A 31 11.97 1.15 -0.49
CA ILE A 31 10.74 0.35 -0.66
C ILE A 31 9.50 1.24 -0.79
N LYS A 32 9.34 2.26 0.07
CA LYS A 32 8.25 3.25 -0.04
C LYS A 32 8.24 3.93 -1.39
N ARG A 33 9.41 4.37 -1.86
CA ARG A 33 9.54 5.06 -3.16
C ARG A 33 9.26 4.15 -4.35
N LEU A 34 9.65 2.87 -4.30
CA LEU A 34 9.28 1.91 -5.32
C LEU A 34 7.78 1.62 -5.31
N ALA A 35 7.18 1.48 -4.13
CA ALA A 35 5.74 1.29 -3.99
C ALA A 35 4.94 2.52 -4.47
N SER A 36 5.44 3.73 -4.23
CA SER A 36 4.78 4.97 -4.68
C SER A 36 4.73 5.05 -6.20
N ILE A 37 5.81 4.68 -6.91
CA ILE A 37 5.81 4.62 -8.38
C ILE A 37 4.71 3.67 -8.89
N ILE A 38 4.59 2.49 -8.29
CA ILE A 38 3.63 1.48 -8.74
C ILE A 38 2.17 1.89 -8.47
N LEU A 39 1.92 2.58 -7.35
CA LEU A 39 0.58 3.06 -6.97
C LEU A 39 0.19 4.34 -7.70
N GLN A 40 1.07 5.33 -7.72
CA GLN A 40 0.76 6.71 -8.07
C GLN A 40 1.07 7.05 -9.53
N ASP A 41 1.97 6.32 -10.18
CA ASP A 41 2.31 6.51 -11.61
C ASP A 41 1.65 5.44 -12.50
N ASN A 42 0.70 4.69 -11.95
CA ASN A 42 -0.01 3.66 -12.67
C ASN A 42 -0.87 4.23 -13.80
N VAL A 43 -0.78 3.59 -14.98
CA VAL A 43 -1.58 3.93 -16.15
C VAL A 43 -2.26 2.70 -16.73
N LEU A 44 -3.45 2.93 -17.28
CA LEU A 44 -4.31 1.92 -17.89
C LEU A 44 -4.52 2.29 -19.36
N ALA A 45 -4.33 1.33 -20.26
CA ALA A 45 -4.64 1.51 -21.68
C ALA A 45 -6.05 1.00 -21.98
N TYR A 46 -6.89 1.85 -22.56
CA TYR A 46 -8.24 1.48 -22.98
C TYR A 46 -8.62 2.23 -24.26
N GLY A 47 -9.05 1.50 -25.30
CA GLY A 47 -9.56 2.10 -26.54
C GLY A 47 -8.61 3.13 -27.18
N LYS A 48 -7.34 2.76 -27.40
CA LYS A 48 -6.25 3.63 -27.92
C LYS A 48 -5.93 4.87 -27.07
N LYS A 49 -6.46 4.97 -25.86
CA LYS A 49 -6.19 6.05 -24.91
C LYS A 49 -5.46 5.51 -23.68
N ILE A 50 -4.69 6.39 -23.03
CA ILE A 50 -3.97 6.11 -21.78
C ILE A 50 -4.63 6.93 -20.67
N TYR A 51 -4.93 6.27 -19.55
CA TYR A 51 -5.58 6.87 -18.39
C TYR A 51 -4.69 6.70 -17.17
N LYS A 52 -4.54 7.76 -16.38
CA LYS A 52 -3.88 7.66 -15.07
C LYS A 52 -4.87 7.16 -14.03
N GLN A 53 -4.49 6.14 -13.27
CA GLN A 53 -5.29 5.69 -12.14
C GLN A 53 -5.02 6.59 -10.92
N THR A 54 -6.04 7.33 -10.49
CA THR A 54 -5.92 8.29 -9.38
C THR A 54 -6.36 7.72 -8.04
N THR A 55 -7.08 6.59 -8.04
CA THR A 55 -7.62 5.96 -6.83
C THR A 55 -7.41 4.45 -6.88
N GLY A 56 -7.00 3.85 -5.76
CA GLY A 56 -6.66 2.43 -5.70
C GLY A 56 -5.31 2.12 -6.34
N GLY A 57 -5.12 0.86 -6.74
CA GLY A 57 -4.00 0.43 -7.58
C GLY A 57 -4.48 -0.51 -8.67
N ALA A 58 -3.60 -0.85 -9.62
CA ALA A 58 -3.98 -1.74 -10.72
C ALA A 58 -4.46 -3.10 -10.19
N MET A 59 -5.69 -3.45 -10.54
CA MET A 59 -6.26 -4.77 -10.25
C MET A 59 -5.52 -5.81 -11.09
N GLY A 60 -4.87 -6.77 -10.44
CA GLY A 60 -3.98 -7.76 -11.06
C GLY A 60 -2.49 -7.55 -10.75
N SER A 61 -2.10 -6.40 -10.19
CA SER A 61 -0.74 -6.24 -9.65
C SER A 61 -0.59 -7.01 -8.34
N SER A 62 0.44 -7.87 -8.26
CA SER A 62 0.78 -8.61 -7.04
C SER A 62 1.06 -7.67 -5.87
N LEU A 63 1.72 -6.53 -6.13
CA LEU A 63 2.01 -5.54 -5.10
C LEU A 63 0.74 -4.86 -4.60
N THR A 64 -0.21 -4.51 -5.48
CA THR A 64 -1.47 -3.89 -5.06
C THR A 64 -2.24 -4.78 -4.08
N LEU A 65 -2.28 -6.09 -4.34
CA LEU A 65 -2.92 -7.05 -3.44
C LEU A 65 -2.22 -7.12 -2.07
N THR A 66 -0.89 -7.17 -2.06
CA THR A 66 -0.11 -7.17 -0.81
C THR A 66 -0.36 -5.90 0.00
N LEU A 67 -0.36 -4.73 -0.65
CA LEU A 67 -0.61 -3.45 0.00
C LEU A 67 -2.05 -3.35 0.52
N ALA A 68 -3.03 -3.86 -0.21
CA ALA A 68 -4.40 -3.95 0.27
C ALA A 68 -4.52 -4.82 1.53
N ASN A 69 -3.83 -5.97 1.60
CA ASN A 69 -3.83 -6.81 2.79
C ASN A 69 -3.18 -6.12 4.00
N ILE A 70 -2.06 -5.41 3.79
CA ILE A 70 -1.41 -4.63 4.84
C ILE A 70 -2.33 -3.51 5.35
N PHE A 71 -2.97 -2.78 4.43
CA PHE A 71 -3.93 -1.74 4.74
C PHE A 71 -5.11 -2.28 5.57
N MET A 72 -5.72 -3.38 5.11
CA MET A 72 -6.84 -4.01 5.79
C MET A 72 -6.45 -4.55 7.16
N SER A 73 -5.25 -5.12 7.31
CA SER A 73 -4.75 -5.59 8.61
C SER A 73 -4.65 -4.46 9.63
N ASN A 74 -4.17 -3.29 9.22
CA ASN A 74 -4.11 -2.10 10.08
C ASN A 74 -5.51 -1.67 10.55
N TRP A 75 -6.48 -1.61 9.63
CA TRP A 75 -7.86 -1.27 9.97
C TRP A 75 -8.54 -2.32 10.85
N GLN A 76 -8.33 -3.59 10.57
CA GLN A 76 -8.90 -4.69 11.34
C GLN A 76 -8.41 -4.65 12.80
N LYS A 77 -7.12 -4.38 13.03
CA LYS A 77 -6.58 -4.21 14.39
C LYS A 77 -7.28 -3.08 15.14
N LYS A 78 -7.38 -1.90 14.52
CA LYS A 78 -8.07 -0.74 15.12
C LYS A 78 -9.53 -1.04 15.45
N LEU A 79 -10.25 -1.70 14.54
CA LEU A 79 -11.65 -2.06 14.76
C LEU A 79 -11.83 -3.06 15.91
N VAL A 80 -10.95 -4.06 16.02
CA VAL A 80 -10.97 -5.01 17.14
C VAL A 80 -10.68 -4.30 18.46
N GLU A 81 -9.66 -3.44 18.49
CA GLU A 81 -9.32 -2.65 19.69
C GLU A 81 -10.51 -1.81 20.17
N GLU A 82 -11.20 -1.11 19.27
CA GLU A 82 -12.40 -0.33 19.61
C GLU A 82 -13.55 -1.19 20.12
N GLN A 83 -13.78 -2.38 19.54
CA GLN A 83 -14.82 -3.30 20.02
C GLN A 83 -14.51 -3.84 21.42
N THR A 84 -13.25 -4.12 21.73
CA THR A 84 -12.84 -4.64 23.04
C THR A 84 -12.81 -3.60 24.18
N LYS A 85 -12.93 -2.31 23.85
CA LYS A 85 -13.06 -1.23 24.84
C LYS A 85 -14.49 -1.09 25.40
N THR A 86 -15.45 -1.84 24.85
CA THR A 86 -16.87 -1.85 25.23
C THR A 86 -17.16 -3.02 26.17
#